data_AF-A0A4Q7DQN4-F1
#
_entry.id   AF-A0A4Q7DQN4-F1
#
_cell.length_a   1.000
_cell.length_b   1.000
_cell.length_c   1.000
_cell.angle_alpha   90.00
_cell.angle_beta   90.00
_cell.angle_gamma   90.00
#
_symmetry.space_group_name_H-M   'P 1'
#
loop_
_entity.id
_entity.type
_entity.pdbx_description
1 polymer ?
#
loop_
_entity_poly.entity_id
_entity_poly.type
_entity_poly.pdbx_seq_one_letter_code
_entity_poly.pdbx_strand_id
1 'polypeptide(L)'
;MILNLIILAALVWAFMVGYARGLILQGFYTLGTLVSILIAASNYKDLAQQISIWVPFSSATEGAHLLLFSDKLLFQLDEAFYAGVAFLLIFTFVYLIVRLVGIFLKFKTTPLGKTGKIVAGLLGICATYFALQIVLITLSLVPIATVQNHLDASFLTRLMVLHTPISSSFLQDLLIENIIHINPLA
;
A
#
# COMPACT_ATOMS: atom_id res chain seq x y z
N MET A 1 18.00 -6.12 5.02
CA MET A 1 18.66 -6.73 3.83
C MET A 1 17.73 -7.67 3.06
N ILE A 2 17.14 -8.71 3.68
CA ILE A 2 16.20 -9.64 3.00
C ILE A 2 14.93 -8.94 2.46
N LEU A 3 14.36 -7.99 3.21
CA LEU A 3 13.15 -7.27 2.82
C LEU A 3 13.34 -6.45 1.53
N ASN A 4 14.52 -5.86 1.32
CA ASN A 4 14.84 -5.18 0.06
C ASN A 4 14.78 -6.14 -1.13
N LEU A 5 15.28 -7.37 -0.97
CA LEU A 5 15.25 -8.38 -2.03
C LEU A 5 13.82 -8.80 -2.34
N ILE A 6 12.98 -8.97 -1.32
CA ILE A 6 11.56 -9.30 -1.49
C ILE A 6 10.84 -8.18 -2.25
N ILE A 7 11.04 -6.91 -1.86
CA ILE A 7 10.43 -5.76 -2.54
C ILE A 7 10.91 -5.69 -3.99
N LEU A 8 12.22 -5.79 -4.25
CA LEU A 8 12.75 -5.77 -5.62
C LEU A 8 12.21 -6.91 -6.47
N ALA A 9 12.16 -8.13 -5.93
CA ALA A 9 11.61 -9.28 -6.63
C ALA A 9 10.13 -9.05 -6.99
N ALA A 10 9.33 -8.51 -6.07
CA ALA A 10 7.94 -8.16 -6.32
C ALA A 10 7.79 -7.11 -7.43
N LEU A 11 8.64 -6.07 -7.45
CA LEU A 11 8.61 -5.03 -8.48
C LEU A 11 9.06 -5.55 -9.85
N VAL A 12 10.10 -6.36 -9.91
CA VAL A 12 10.55 -7.01 -11.16
C VAL A 12 9.46 -7.94 -11.69
N TRP A 13 8.84 -8.74 -10.82
CA TRP A 13 7.73 -9.60 -11.18
C TRP A 13 6.54 -8.78 -11.71
N ALA A 14 6.19 -7.68 -11.06
CA ALA A 14 5.14 -6.77 -11.50
C ALA A 14 5.41 -6.20 -12.91
N PHE A 15 6.67 -5.85 -13.20
CA PHE A 15 7.08 -5.42 -14.53
C PHE A 15 6.86 -6.52 -15.57
N MET A 16 7.33 -7.73 -15.30
CA MET A 16 7.20 -8.87 -16.22
C MET A 16 5.74 -9.20 -16.50
N VAL A 17 4.90 -9.19 -15.45
CA VAL A 17 3.46 -9.42 -15.56
C VAL A 17 2.77 -8.32 -16.37
N GLY A 18 3.08 -7.04 -16.11
CA GLY A 18 2.55 -5.92 -16.90
C GLY A 18 2.98 -5.99 -18.37
N TYR A 19 4.25 -6.31 -18.61
CA TYR A 19 4.81 -6.48 -19.95
C TYR A 19 4.13 -7.61 -20.74
N ALA A 20 3.84 -8.74 -20.08
CA ALA A 20 3.16 -9.88 -20.70
C ALA A 20 1.69 -9.59 -21.05
N ARG A 21 0.98 -8.81 -20.22
CA ARG A 21 -0.43 -8.43 -20.41
C ARG A 21 -0.64 -7.45 -21.57
N GLY A 22 0.37 -6.63 -21.88
CA GLY A 22 0.27 -5.57 -22.87
C GLY A 22 -0.50 -4.35 -22.36
N LEU A 23 -0.40 -3.24 -23.11
CA LEU A 23 -0.82 -1.92 -22.62
C LEU A 23 -2.31 -1.79 -22.35
N ILE A 24 -3.17 -2.35 -23.20
CA ILE A 24 -4.62 -2.18 -23.05
C ILE A 24 -5.11 -2.82 -21.76
N LEU A 25 -4.79 -4.10 -21.55
CA LEU A 25 -5.22 -4.83 -20.37
C LEU A 25 -4.58 -4.28 -19.10
N GLN A 26 -3.30 -3.88 -19.17
CA GLN A 26 -2.65 -3.27 -18.02
C GLN A 26 -3.19 -1.86 -17.72
N GLY A 27 -3.59 -1.09 -18.74
CA GLY A 27 -4.26 0.19 -18.58
C GLY A 27 -5.60 0.03 -17.86
N PHE A 28 -6.39 -0.98 -18.24
CA PHE A 28 -7.61 -1.34 -17.52
C PHE A 28 -7.33 -1.65 -16.04
N TYR A 29 -6.32 -2.47 -15.74
CA TYR A 29 -5.95 -2.76 -14.34
C TYR A 29 -5.41 -1.54 -13.59
N THR A 30 -4.75 -0.62 -14.28
CA THR A 30 -4.24 0.61 -13.68
C THR A 30 -5.40 1.52 -13.31
N LEU A 31 -6.38 1.70 -14.20
CA LEU A 31 -7.63 2.42 -13.90
C LEU A 31 -8.39 1.73 -12.76
N GLY A 32 -8.45 0.41 -12.78
CA GLY A 32 -9.01 -0.40 -11.69
C GLY A 32 -8.33 -0.14 -10.35
N THR A 33 -7.01 0.00 -10.35
CA THR A 33 -6.23 0.34 -9.16
C THR A 33 -6.64 1.72 -8.65
N LEU A 34 -6.73 2.73 -9.52
CA LEU A 34 -7.17 4.07 -9.14
C LEU A 34 -8.59 4.09 -8.56
N VAL A 35 -9.53 3.37 -9.19
CA VAL A 35 -10.90 3.23 -8.68
C VAL A 35 -10.91 2.55 -7.31
N SER A 36 -10.07 1.52 -7.12
CA SER A 36 -9.94 0.82 -5.83
C SER A 36 -9.40 1.74 -4.74
N ILE A 37 -8.46 2.63 -5.08
CA ILE A 37 -7.93 3.65 -4.17
C ILE A 37 -9.02 4.62 -3.75
N LEU A 38 -9.80 5.13 -4.71
CA LEU A 38 -10.87 6.09 -4.42
C LEU A 38 -11.94 5.49 -3.51
N ILE A 39 -12.40 4.26 -3.80
CA ILE A 39 -13.40 3.57 -2.99
C ILE A 39 -12.84 3.24 -1.60
N ALA A 40 -11.58 2.80 -1.50
CA ALA A 40 -10.94 2.58 -0.21
C ALA A 40 -10.84 3.88 0.60
N ALA A 41 -10.40 4.97 -0.02
CA ALA A 41 -10.27 6.28 0.63
C ALA A 41 -11.61 6.84 1.12
N SER A 42 -12.74 6.53 0.48
CA SER A 42 -14.05 6.96 0.94
C SER A 42 -14.64 6.12 2.07
N ASN A 43 -14.25 4.85 2.21
CA ASN A 43 -14.95 3.89 3.07
C ASN A 43 -14.10 3.26 4.19
N TYR A 44 -12.79 3.51 4.23
CA TYR A 44 -11.90 2.86 5.21
C TYR A 44 -12.25 3.20 6.66
N LYS A 45 -12.77 4.40 6.96
CA LYS A 45 -13.09 4.82 8.34
C LYS A 45 -14.21 3.98 8.95
N ASP A 46 -15.30 3.76 8.22
CA ASP A 46 -16.43 2.96 8.68
C ASP A 46 -16.02 1.51 8.96
N LEU A 47 -15.21 0.93 8.05
CA LEU A 47 -14.73 -0.43 8.23
C LEU A 47 -13.69 -0.54 9.37
N ALA A 48 -12.84 0.47 9.56
CA ALA A 48 -11.88 0.50 10.67
C ALA A 48 -12.57 0.43 12.03
N GLN A 49 -13.67 1.18 12.20
CA GLN A 49 -14.49 1.12 13.42
C GLN A 49 -15.10 -0.26 13.64
N GLN A 50 -15.52 -0.95 12.58
CA GLN A 50 -16.01 -2.32 12.72
C GLN A 50 -14.89 -3.26 13.14
N ILE A 51 -13.72 -3.19 12.52
CA ILE A 51 -12.59 -4.08 12.82
C ILE A 51 -12.13 -3.92 14.27
N SER A 52 -12.08 -2.69 14.80
CA SER A 52 -11.61 -2.44 16.17
C SER A 52 -12.47 -3.10 17.26
N ILE A 53 -13.74 -3.43 16.95
CA ILE A 53 -14.63 -4.14 17.88
C ILE A 53 -14.32 -5.64 17.91
N TRP A 54 -13.91 -6.23 16.77
CA TRP A 54 -13.65 -7.66 16.64
C TRP A 54 -12.23 -8.06 17.02
N VAL A 55 -11.27 -7.22 16.67
CA VAL A 55 -9.84 -7.47 16.90
C VAL A 55 -9.36 -6.45 17.93
N PRO A 56 -8.97 -6.87 19.15
CA PRO A 56 -8.41 -5.96 20.13
C PRO A 56 -6.97 -5.59 19.75
N PHE A 57 -6.62 -4.31 19.90
CA PHE A 57 -5.26 -3.85 19.61
C PHE A 57 -4.34 -4.22 20.77
N SER A 58 -3.16 -4.77 20.48
CA SER A 58 -2.14 -4.92 21.51
C SER A 58 -1.56 -3.55 21.80
N SER A 59 -1.91 -2.98 22.96
CA SER A 59 -1.37 -1.71 23.41
C SER A 59 0.16 -1.74 23.41
N ALA A 60 0.77 -0.59 23.12
CA ALA A 60 2.22 -0.43 23.17
C ALA A 60 2.72 -0.75 24.59
N THR A 61 3.67 -1.67 24.71
CA THR A 61 4.34 -2.00 25.97
C THR A 61 5.29 -0.86 26.37
N GLU A 62 5.62 -0.75 27.66
CA GLU A 62 6.63 0.21 28.12
C GLU A 62 7.96 0.03 27.35
N GLY A 63 8.45 1.11 26.73
CA GLY A 63 9.64 1.11 25.88
C GLY A 63 9.42 0.73 24.41
N ALA A 64 8.17 0.61 23.95
CA ALA A 64 7.87 0.50 22.52
C ALA A 64 8.13 1.83 21.80
N HIS A 65 8.79 1.76 20.65
CA HIS A 65 9.11 2.91 19.80
C HIS A 65 8.71 2.62 18.36
N LEU A 66 8.31 3.67 17.64
CA LEU A 66 8.15 3.64 16.19
C LEU A 66 9.44 4.14 15.56
N LEU A 67 10.13 3.30 14.81
CA LEU A 67 11.44 3.70 14.23
C LEU A 67 11.29 4.59 12.99
N LEU A 68 10.11 4.57 12.36
CA LEU A 68 9.81 5.32 11.14
C LEU A 68 8.85 6.50 11.36
N PHE A 69 8.16 6.55 12.51
CA PHE A 69 7.16 7.57 12.84
C PHE A 69 7.40 8.11 14.25
N SER A 70 6.83 9.26 14.56
CA SER A 70 6.96 9.91 15.87
C SER A 70 6.33 9.06 16.99
N ASP A 71 7.00 8.97 18.15
CA ASP A 71 6.46 8.25 19.32
C ASP A 71 5.17 8.88 19.87
N LYS A 72 4.83 10.12 19.48
CA LYS A 72 3.54 10.75 19.80
C LYS A 72 2.36 9.92 19.26
N LEU A 73 2.57 9.14 18.19
CA LEU A 73 1.55 8.27 17.62
C LEU A 73 1.15 7.12 18.54
N LEU A 74 2.03 6.71 19.49
CA LEU A 74 1.84 5.49 20.29
C LEU A 74 0.52 5.48 21.07
N PHE A 75 0.00 6.65 21.45
CA PHE A 75 -1.25 6.78 22.23
C PHE A 75 -2.53 6.61 21.41
N GLN A 76 -2.49 6.81 20.09
CA GLN A 76 -3.64 6.70 19.16
C GLN A 76 -3.29 5.80 17.97
N LEU A 77 -2.34 4.89 18.18
CA LEU A 77 -1.77 4.06 17.13
C LEU A 77 -2.76 3.02 16.62
N ASP A 78 -3.67 2.60 17.48
CA ASP A 78 -4.74 1.67 17.17
C ASP A 78 -5.67 2.24 16.09
N GLU A 79 -6.06 3.51 16.20
CA GLU A 79 -6.91 4.18 15.20
C GLU A 79 -6.26 4.20 13.82
N ALA A 80 -4.98 4.62 13.75
CA ALA A 80 -4.22 4.66 12.50
C ALA A 80 -3.96 3.25 11.93
N PHE A 81 -3.68 2.27 12.79
CA PHE A 81 -3.50 0.88 12.38
C PHE A 81 -4.77 0.29 11.77
N TYR A 82 -5.92 0.43 12.45
CA TYR A 82 -7.19 -0.08 11.93
C TYR A 82 -7.59 0.58 10.63
N ALA A 83 -7.30 1.87 10.47
CA ALA A 83 -7.51 2.57 9.21
C ALA A 83 -6.65 2.04 8.07
N GLY A 84 -5.36 1.78 8.31
CA GLY A 84 -4.47 1.14 7.33
C GLY A 84 -4.97 -0.25 6.93
N VAL A 85 -5.35 -1.07 7.91
CA VAL A 85 -5.90 -2.42 7.67
C VAL A 85 -7.22 -2.37 6.89
N ALA A 86 -8.14 -1.48 7.27
CA ALA A 86 -9.41 -1.30 6.59
C ALA A 86 -9.22 -0.84 5.14
N PHE A 87 -8.33 0.14 4.92
CA PHE A 87 -7.98 0.60 3.58
C PHE A 87 -7.45 -0.56 2.73
N LEU A 88 -6.50 -1.35 3.26
CA LEU A 88 -5.94 -2.52 2.57
C LEU A 88 -7.00 -3.55 2.20
N LEU A 89 -7.94 -3.84 3.10
CA LEU A 89 -9.01 -4.80 2.86
C LEU A 89 -9.94 -4.32 1.75
N ILE A 90 -10.41 -3.08 1.79
CA ILE A 90 -11.30 -2.52 0.76
C ILE A 90 -10.57 -2.44 -0.58
N PHE A 91 -9.36 -1.88 -0.59
CA PHE A 91 -8.53 -1.79 -1.79
C PHE A 91 -8.35 -3.16 -2.45
N THR A 92 -7.95 -4.16 -1.65
CA THR A 92 -7.72 -5.52 -2.14
C THR A 92 -9.02 -6.15 -2.67
N PHE A 93 -10.14 -5.97 -1.98
CA PHE A 93 -11.43 -6.51 -2.39
C PHE A 93 -11.91 -5.90 -3.71
N VAL A 94 -11.92 -4.57 -3.82
CA VAL A 94 -12.33 -3.88 -5.05
C VAL A 94 -11.38 -4.23 -6.20
N TYR A 95 -10.07 -4.24 -5.95
CA TYR A 95 -9.08 -4.60 -6.97
C TYR A 95 -9.26 -6.04 -7.45
N LEU A 96 -9.61 -6.97 -6.56
CA LEU A 96 -9.91 -8.36 -6.91
C LEU A 96 -11.14 -8.47 -7.81
N ILE A 97 -12.19 -7.68 -7.56
CA ILE A 97 -13.36 -7.60 -8.44
C ILE A 97 -12.95 -7.08 -9.81
N VAL A 98 -12.18 -5.98 -9.88
CA VAL A 98 -11.68 -5.46 -11.16
C VAL A 98 -10.85 -6.51 -11.89
N ARG A 99 -10.02 -7.26 -11.17
CA ARG A 99 -9.21 -8.34 -11.74
C ARG A 99 -10.07 -9.45 -12.30
N LEU A 100 -11.11 -9.86 -11.58
CA LEU A 100 -12.07 -10.86 -12.03
C LEU A 100 -12.76 -10.43 -13.33
N VAL A 101 -13.23 -9.18 -13.39
CA VAL A 101 -13.83 -8.60 -14.60
C VAL A 101 -12.81 -8.59 -15.75
N GLY A 102 -11.57 -8.19 -15.48
CA GLY A 102 -10.51 -8.11 -16.48
C GLY A 102 -10.14 -9.45 -17.13
N ILE A 103 -10.36 -10.58 -16.46
CA ILE A 103 -10.14 -11.93 -17.04
C ILE A 103 -11.09 -12.19 -18.22
N PHE A 104 -12.31 -11.67 -18.17
CA PHE A 104 -13.29 -11.85 -19.25
C PHE A 104 -13.03 -10.95 -20.45
N LEU A 105 -12.22 -9.89 -20.28
CA LEU A 105 -11.87 -8.97 -21.35
C LEU A 105 -10.79 -9.59 -22.25
N LYS A 106 -11.21 -10.11 -23.41
CA LYS A 106 -10.29 -10.62 -24.44
C LYS A 106 -9.91 -9.49 -25.41
N PHE A 107 -8.71 -8.94 -25.25
CA PHE A 107 -8.16 -7.97 -26.19
C PHE A 107 -7.23 -8.66 -27.21
N LYS A 108 -7.53 -8.51 -28.50
CA LYS A 108 -6.89 -9.30 -29.57
C LYS A 108 -5.59 -8.69 -30.12
N THR A 109 -5.22 -7.46 -29.75
CA THR A 109 -4.03 -6.79 -30.30
C THR A 109 -3.51 -5.71 -29.34
N THR A 110 -2.19 -5.61 -29.18
CA THR A 110 -1.55 -4.48 -28.47
C THR A 110 -1.08 -3.46 -29.51
N PRO A 111 -1.70 -2.27 -29.62
CA PRO A 111 -1.48 -1.35 -30.75
C PRO A 111 -0.08 -0.72 -30.76
N LEU A 112 0.65 -0.78 -29.64
CA LEU A 112 1.91 -0.05 -29.43
C LEU A 112 3.18 -0.94 -29.46
N GLY A 113 3.07 -2.20 -29.92
CA GLY A 113 4.21 -3.09 -30.10
C GLY A 113 5.07 -3.26 -28.82
N LYS A 114 6.41 -3.20 -28.96
CA LYS A 114 7.36 -3.34 -27.84
C LYS A 114 7.28 -2.18 -26.84
N THR A 115 7.15 -0.95 -27.33
CA THR A 115 7.07 0.26 -26.49
C THR A 115 5.84 0.21 -25.59
N GLY A 116 4.68 -0.20 -26.12
CA GLY A 116 3.47 -0.39 -25.33
C GLY A 116 3.62 -1.42 -24.22
N LYS A 117 4.36 -2.51 -24.47
CA LYS A 117 4.64 -3.53 -23.45
C LYS A 117 5.56 -3.00 -22.35
N ILE A 118 6.56 -2.18 -22.68
CA ILE A 118 7.42 -1.54 -21.68
C ILE A 118 6.61 -0.59 -20.79
N VAL A 119 5.78 0.26 -21.39
CA VAL A 119 4.89 1.16 -20.65
C VAL A 119 3.92 0.36 -19.76
N ALA A 120 3.38 -0.75 -20.26
CA ALA A 120 2.56 -1.65 -19.46
C ALA A 120 3.34 -2.20 -18.25
N GLY A 121 4.57 -2.67 -18.46
CA GLY A 121 5.44 -3.11 -17.36
C GLY A 121 5.64 -2.01 -16.31
N LEU A 122 5.93 -0.78 -16.73
CA LEU A 122 6.09 0.36 -15.82
C LEU A 122 4.80 0.66 -15.04
N LEU A 123 3.64 0.66 -15.69
CA LEU A 123 2.35 0.82 -15.00
C LEU A 123 2.10 -0.31 -13.97
N GLY A 124 2.54 -1.53 -14.28
CA GLY A 124 2.49 -2.67 -13.35
C GLY A 124 3.37 -2.46 -12.13
N ILE A 125 4.59 -1.93 -12.32
CA ILE A 125 5.46 -1.50 -11.22
C ILE A 125 4.75 -0.44 -10.38
N CYS A 126 4.24 0.63 -10.98
CA CYS A 126 3.61 1.73 -10.22
C CYS A 126 2.43 1.24 -9.37
N ALA A 127 1.54 0.41 -9.92
CA ALA A 127 0.41 -0.14 -9.19
C ALA A 127 0.87 -1.04 -8.03
N THR A 128 1.87 -1.90 -8.26
CA THR A 128 2.39 -2.81 -7.22
C THR A 128 3.17 -2.05 -6.15
N TYR A 129 3.94 -1.04 -6.55
CA TYR A 129 4.67 -0.16 -5.66
C TYR A 129 3.72 0.54 -4.69
N PHE A 130 2.62 1.11 -5.20
CA PHE A 130 1.62 1.76 -4.38
C PHE A 130 0.96 0.78 -3.40
N ALA A 131 0.58 -0.42 -3.86
CA ALA A 131 0.03 -1.45 -2.99
C ALA A 131 1.01 -1.87 -1.87
N LEU A 132 2.28 -2.08 -2.20
CA LEU A 132 3.33 -2.37 -1.23
C LEU A 132 3.53 -1.23 -0.24
N GLN A 133 3.46 0.01 -0.69
CA GLN A 133 3.61 1.18 0.16
C GLN A 133 2.54 1.23 1.26
N ILE A 134 1.27 0.96 0.92
CA ILE A 134 0.19 0.90 1.92
C ILE A 134 0.46 -0.22 2.94
N VAL A 135 0.88 -1.40 2.48
CA VAL A 135 1.24 -2.51 3.36
C VAL A 135 2.37 -2.12 4.31
N LEU A 136 3.43 -1.50 3.79
CA LEU A 136 4.58 -1.08 4.58
C LEU A 136 4.24 0.03 5.58
N ILE A 137 3.42 1.03 5.20
CA ILE A 137 2.95 2.07 6.12
C ILE A 137 2.13 1.42 7.25
N THR A 138 1.19 0.52 6.92
CA THR A 138 0.36 -0.16 7.92
C THR A 138 1.20 -1.02 8.86
N LEU A 139 2.19 -1.75 8.33
CA LEU A 139 3.14 -2.52 9.14
C LEU A 139 4.03 -1.64 10.02
N SER A 140 4.37 -0.43 9.56
CA SER A 140 5.16 0.53 10.32
C SER A 140 4.40 1.08 11.52
N LEU A 141 3.06 0.95 11.55
CA LEU A 141 2.22 1.28 12.70
C LEU A 141 2.10 0.14 13.71
N VAL A 142 2.75 -1.01 13.49
CA VAL A 142 2.76 -2.12 14.46
C VAL A 142 3.91 -1.92 15.45
N PRO A 143 3.64 -1.65 16.74
CA PRO A 143 4.66 -1.27 17.73
C PRO A 143 5.42 -2.50 18.29
N ILE A 144 5.89 -3.38 17.41
CA ILE A 144 6.66 -4.58 17.77
C ILE A 144 8.11 -4.37 17.35
N ALA A 145 9.03 -4.42 18.32
CA ALA A 145 10.46 -4.16 18.09
C ALA A 145 11.06 -4.97 16.93
N THR A 146 10.71 -6.25 16.81
CA THR A 146 11.17 -7.11 15.70
C THR A 146 10.70 -6.59 14.34
N VAL A 147 9.43 -6.19 14.22
CA VAL A 147 8.86 -5.64 12.99
C VAL A 147 9.54 -4.31 12.65
N GLN A 148 9.61 -3.40 13.63
CA GLN A 148 10.23 -2.09 13.47
C GLN A 148 11.69 -2.20 13.02
N ASN A 149 12.49 -3.05 13.66
CA ASN A 149 13.91 -3.26 13.31
C ASN A 149 14.08 -3.79 11.87
N HIS A 150 13.19 -4.67 11.41
CA HIS A 150 13.24 -5.19 10.05
C HIS A 150 12.85 -4.14 8.99
N LEU A 151 11.85 -3.31 9.30
CA LEU A 151 11.40 -2.22 8.43
C LEU A 151 12.46 -1.12 8.35
N ASP A 152 12.98 -0.67 9.49
CA ASP A 152 14.00 0.37 9.54
C ASP A 152 15.29 -0.06 8.84
N ALA A 153 15.76 -1.31 9.04
CA ALA A 153 16.97 -1.81 8.37
C ALA A 153 16.84 -1.91 6.83
N SER A 154 15.64 -1.73 6.26
CA SER A 154 15.37 -1.79 4.83
C SER A 154 15.38 -0.40 4.20
N PHE A 155 16.42 -0.11 3.41
CA PHE A 155 16.49 1.10 2.60
C PHE A 155 15.24 1.33 1.74
N LEU A 156 14.73 0.29 1.07
CA LEU A 156 13.54 0.43 0.23
C LEU A 156 12.29 0.70 1.04
N THR A 157 12.16 0.12 2.24
CA THR A 157 11.04 0.43 3.13
C THR A 157 11.06 1.89 3.55
N ARG A 158 12.21 2.39 4.04
CA ARG A 158 12.36 3.82 4.38
C ARG A 158 12.07 4.72 3.20
N LEU A 159 12.59 4.39 2.01
CA LEU A 159 12.33 5.15 0.79
C LEU A 159 10.84 5.19 0.45
N MET A 160 10.17 4.03 0.46
CA MET A 160 8.75 3.89 0.13
C MET A 160 7.86 4.62 1.14
N VAL A 161 8.12 4.44 2.42
CA VAL A 161 7.31 4.98 3.51
C VAL A 161 7.52 6.49 3.68
N LEU A 162 8.77 6.96 3.64
CA LEU A 162 9.11 8.34 4.02
C LEU A 162 9.35 9.27 2.83
N HIS A 163 9.97 8.78 1.76
CA HIS A 163 10.58 9.64 0.74
C HIS A 163 9.96 9.51 -0.65
N THR A 164 8.87 8.76 -0.82
CA THR A 164 8.22 8.65 -2.13
C THR A 164 7.50 9.95 -2.49
N PRO A 165 7.89 10.65 -3.56
CA PRO A 165 7.22 11.89 -3.95
C PRO A 165 5.72 11.66 -4.15
N ILE A 166 4.91 12.57 -3.62
CA ILE A 166 3.43 12.64 -3.71
C ILE A 166 2.72 11.54 -2.89
N SER A 167 3.06 10.27 -3.10
CA SER A 167 2.31 9.15 -2.51
C SER A 167 2.57 8.92 -1.03
N SER A 168 3.79 9.18 -0.54
CA SER A 168 4.09 8.98 0.89
C SER A 168 3.30 9.97 1.75
N SER A 169 3.33 11.25 1.40
CA SER A 169 2.55 12.29 2.07
C SER A 169 1.06 12.00 1.96
N PHE A 170 0.55 11.70 0.75
CA PHE A 170 -0.86 11.39 0.58
C PHE A 170 -1.35 10.24 1.48
N LEU A 171 -0.59 9.14 1.56
CA LEU A 171 -0.97 8.00 2.38
C LEU A 171 -0.82 8.27 3.88
N GLN A 172 0.22 9.00 4.29
CA GLN A 172 0.39 9.43 5.68
C GLN A 172 -0.75 10.37 6.11
N ASP A 173 -1.13 11.33 5.27
CA ASP A 173 -2.23 12.24 5.54
C ASP A 173 -3.56 11.47 5.63
N LEU A 174 -3.80 10.55 4.70
CA LEU A 174 -5.04 9.76 4.64
C LEU A 174 -5.18 8.79 5.83
N LEU A 175 -4.11 8.05 6.14
CA LEU A 175 -4.15 6.95 7.11
C LEU A 175 -3.79 7.37 8.53
N ILE A 176 -3.14 8.52 8.71
CA ILE A 176 -2.66 9.00 10.00
C ILE A 176 -3.27 10.38 10.29
N GLU A 177 -2.85 11.42 9.58
CA GLU A 177 -3.19 12.81 9.97
C GLU A 177 -4.70 13.09 9.98
N ASN A 178 -5.46 12.57 9.01
CA ASN A 178 -6.92 12.73 8.92
C ASN A 178 -7.73 11.96 9.97
N ILE A 179 -7.04 11.20 10.83
CA ILE A 179 -7.65 10.34 11.85
C ILE A 179 -7.26 10.88 13.22
N ILE A 180 -5.95 11.01 13.46
CA ILE A 180 -5.42 11.35 14.77
C ILE A 180 -5.00 12.82 14.89
N HIS A 181 -5.00 13.58 13.78
CA HIS A 181 -4.58 15.00 13.76
C HIS A 181 -3.17 15.27 14.29
N ILE A 182 -2.28 14.27 14.19
CA ILE A 182 -0.87 14.33 14.56
C ILE A 182 -0.03 14.16 13.30
N ASN A 183 0.98 15.03 13.14
CA ASN A 183 1.95 14.88 12.06
C ASN A 183 2.85 13.67 12.38
N PRO A 184 2.88 12.63 11.51
CA PRO A 184 3.61 11.40 11.77
C PRO A 184 5.14 11.56 11.80
N LEU A 185 5.68 12.68 11.30
CA LEU A 185 7.11 12.91 11.16
C LEU A 185 7.65 14.00 12.12
N ALA A 186 6.82 14.54 13.03
CA ALA A 186 7.15 15.66 13.92
C ALA A 186 7.24 15.27 15.41
#